data_AF-A0A8J6PYH7-F1
#
_entry.id   AF-A0A8J6PYH7-F1
#
_cell.length_a   1.000
_cell.length_b   1.000
_cell.length_c   1.000
_cell.angle_alpha   90.00
_cell.angle_beta   90.00
_cell.angle_gamma   90.00
#
_symmetry.space_group_name_H-M   'P 1'
#
loop_
_entity.id
_entity.type
_entity.pdbx_description
1 polymer ?
#
loop_
_entity_poly.entity_id
_entity_poly.type
_entity_poly.pdbx_seq_one_letter_code
_entity_poly.pdbx_strand_id
1 'polypeptide(L)'
;MEPSRLNTIYTSDKKMLLLIEILKTSNIIRFEKEFCEAIDLRKQNLTNIKNGYNHFTPEHIERAIKKYKINANWIFGISDKIFLSKNFPKNERISNKSEIKNIQ
;
A
#
# COMPACT_ATOMS: atom_id res chain seq x y z
N MET A 1 6.69 -35.36 14.97
CA MET A 1 6.06 -34.35 14.09
C MET A 1 6.56 -33.01 14.56
N GLU A 2 7.44 -32.36 13.80
CA GLU A 2 7.88 -31.00 14.10
C GLU A 2 6.67 -30.06 14.01
N PRO A 3 6.42 -29.20 15.01
CA PRO A 3 5.35 -28.21 14.90
C PRO A 3 5.64 -27.32 13.70
N SER A 4 4.68 -27.25 12.78
CA SER A 4 4.68 -26.40 11.60
C SER A 4 5.21 -25.01 11.95
N ARG A 5 6.32 -24.60 11.31
CA ARG A 5 6.99 -23.31 11.53
C ARG A 5 5.95 -22.20 11.65
N LEU A 6 5.98 -21.46 12.76
CA LEU A 6 5.23 -20.22 12.88
C LEU A 6 5.60 -19.31 11.70
N ASN A 7 4.58 -18.98 10.90
CA ASN A 7 4.67 -18.09 9.74
C ASN A 7 5.20 -16.71 10.16
N THR A 8 6.46 -16.45 9.87
CA THR A 8 7.12 -15.19 10.27
C THR A 8 6.80 -14.11 9.24
N ILE A 9 6.04 -13.09 9.64
CA ILE A 9 5.81 -11.91 8.80
C ILE A 9 6.99 -10.95 8.94
N TYR A 10 7.67 -10.65 7.82
CA TYR A 10 8.81 -9.73 7.81
C TYR A 10 8.39 -8.26 7.95
N THR A 11 9.34 -7.40 8.31
CA THR A 11 9.11 -5.94 8.42
C THR A 11 8.56 -5.35 7.12
N SER A 12 9.09 -5.76 5.96
CA SER A 12 8.60 -5.33 4.65
C SER A 12 7.14 -5.69 4.42
N ASP A 13 6.73 -6.91 4.79
CA ASP A 13 5.33 -7.34 4.66
C ASP A 13 4.42 -6.52 5.57
N LYS A 14 4.81 -6.30 6.83
CA LYS A 14 4.04 -5.47 7.77
C LYS A 14 3.87 -4.05 7.25
N LYS A 15 4.93 -3.45 6.71
CA LYS A 15 4.91 -2.09 6.15
C LYS A 15 4.09 -2.01 4.86
N MET A 16 4.14 -3.02 4.01
CA MET A 16 3.30 -3.11 2.81
C MET A 16 1.81 -3.26 3.16
N LEU A 17 1.47 -4.06 4.17
CA LEU A 17 0.09 -4.16 4.67
C LEU A 17 -0.38 -2.84 5.29
N LEU A 18 0.47 -2.18 6.09
CA LEU A 18 0.18 -0.87 6.64
C LEU A 18 0.00 0.20 5.55
N LEU A 19 0.77 0.11 4.45
CA LEU A 19 0.63 1.01 3.31
C LEU A 19 -0.77 0.93 2.70
N ILE A 20 -1.36 -0.27 2.58
CA ILE A 20 -2.74 -0.42 2.08
C ILE A 20 -3.72 0.39 2.93
N GLU A 21 -3.61 0.31 4.25
CA GLU A 21 -4.48 1.08 5.16
C GLU A 21 -4.22 2.58 5.06
N ILE A 22 -2.96 3.03 4.99
CA ILE A 22 -2.62 4.45 4.79
C ILE A 22 -3.25 4.98 3.48
N LEU A 23 -3.17 4.21 2.39
CA LEU A 23 -3.72 4.60 1.09
C LEU A 23 -5.26 4.68 1.11
N LYS A 24 -5.91 3.77 1.85
CA LYS A 24 -7.37 3.81 2.08
C LYS A 24 -7.78 5.03 2.89
N THR A 25 -7.14 5.27 4.03
CA THR A 25 -7.43 6.43 4.89
C THR A 25 -7.14 7.75 4.18
N SER A 26 -6.15 7.78 3.29
CA SER A 26 -5.83 8.94 2.45
C SER A 26 -6.73 9.08 1.22
N ASN A 27 -7.71 8.18 1.04
CA ASN A 27 -8.63 8.14 -0.10
C ASN A 27 -7.92 8.08 -1.48
N ILE A 28 -6.73 7.45 -1.51
CA ILE A 28 -5.95 7.19 -2.73
C ILE A 28 -6.47 5.91 -3.41
N ILE A 29 -6.87 4.92 -2.62
CA ILE A 29 -7.59 3.72 -3.09
C ILE A 29 -8.86 3.56 -2.26
N ARG A 30 -9.90 2.94 -2.82
CA ARG A 30 -11.12 2.61 -2.07
C ARG A 30 -11.07 1.18 -1.52
N PHE A 31 -10.50 0.26 -2.29
CA PHE A 31 -10.47 -1.17 -1.93
C PHE A 31 -9.07 -1.77 -2.06
N GLU A 32 -8.79 -2.82 -1.27
CA GLU A 32 -7.54 -3.59 -1.36
C GLU A 32 -7.27 -4.14 -2.76
N LYS A 33 -8.35 -4.40 -3.54
CA LYS A 33 -8.25 -4.86 -4.92
C LYS A 33 -7.47 -3.89 -5.80
N GLU A 34 -7.65 -2.58 -5.63
CA GLU A 34 -6.94 -1.57 -6.42
C GLU A 34 -5.43 -1.57 -6.13
N PHE A 35 -5.05 -1.80 -4.86
CA PHE A 35 -3.65 -1.98 -4.49
C PHE A 35 -3.06 -3.24 -5.12
N CYS A 36 -3.76 -4.38 -4.95
CA CYS A 36 -3.38 -5.65 -5.53
C CYS A 36 -3.14 -5.56 -7.04
N GLU A 37 -4.06 -4.95 -7.78
CA GLU A 37 -3.93 -4.73 -9.23
C GLU A 37 -2.73 -3.83 -9.57
N ALA A 38 -2.48 -2.78 -8.78
CA ALA A 38 -1.37 -1.87 -9.03
C ALA A 38 0.01 -2.51 -8.86
N ILE A 39 0.13 -3.56 -8.05
CA ILE A 39 1.38 -4.29 -7.80
C ILE A 39 1.41 -5.67 -8.47
N ASP A 40 0.42 -6.00 -9.29
CA ASP A 40 0.24 -7.30 -9.95
C ASP A 40 0.15 -8.50 -8.97
N LEU A 41 -0.51 -8.29 -7.83
CA LEU A 41 -0.75 -9.31 -6.82
C LEU A 41 -2.17 -9.86 -6.91
N ARG A 42 -2.31 -11.19 -6.97
CA ARG A 42 -3.63 -11.82 -6.84
C ARG A 42 -4.20 -11.63 -5.44
N LYS A 43 -5.50 -11.31 -5.32
CA LYS A 43 -6.16 -11.08 -4.02
C LYS A 43 -6.02 -12.25 -3.03
N GLN A 44 -6.03 -13.49 -3.51
CA GLN A 44 -5.82 -14.67 -2.65
C GLN A 44 -4.43 -14.65 -1.99
N ASN A 45 -3.39 -14.19 -2.72
CA ASN A 45 -2.04 -14.09 -2.18
C ASN A 45 -1.97 -13.03 -1.09
N LEU A 46 -2.74 -11.95 -1.17
CA LEU A 46 -2.82 -10.96 -0.09
C LEU A 46 -3.35 -11.60 1.21
N THR A 47 -4.38 -12.44 1.14
CA THR A 47 -4.86 -13.20 2.30
C THR A 47 -3.78 -14.12 2.87
N ASN A 48 -3.06 -14.83 2.00
CA ASN A 48 -1.96 -15.70 2.42
C ASN A 48 -0.82 -14.91 3.09
N ILE A 49 -0.49 -13.73 2.59
CA ILE A 49 0.51 -12.84 3.20
C ILE A 49 0.05 -12.35 4.59
N LYS A 50 -1.22 -11.96 4.74
CA LYS A 50 -1.80 -11.56 6.04
C LYS A 50 -1.69 -12.67 7.09
N ASN A 51 -1.80 -13.92 6.67
CA ASN A 51 -1.64 -15.11 7.51
C ASN A 51 -0.19 -15.62 7.57
N GLY A 52 0.74 -14.93 6.90
CA GLY A 52 2.17 -15.22 6.83
C GLY A 52 2.55 -16.48 6.05
N TYR A 53 1.65 -17.04 5.23
CA TYR A 53 1.95 -18.17 4.35
C TYR A 53 2.78 -17.77 3.11
N ASN A 54 2.71 -16.49 2.73
CA ASN A 54 3.40 -15.91 1.57
C ASN A 54 4.04 -14.57 1.95
N HIS A 55 4.88 -14.03 1.07
CA HIS A 55 5.51 -12.72 1.23
C HIS A 55 5.28 -11.83 0.00
N PHE A 56 5.41 -10.51 0.17
CA PHE A 56 5.57 -9.63 -0.99
C PHE A 56 6.93 -9.90 -1.64
N THR A 57 6.95 -10.08 -2.96
CA THR A 57 8.20 -10.20 -3.70
C THR A 57 8.87 -8.82 -3.80
N PRO A 58 10.19 -8.78 -4.09
CA PRO A 58 10.86 -7.53 -4.41
C PRO A 58 10.17 -6.75 -5.54
N GLU A 59 9.64 -7.44 -6.55
CA GLU A 59 8.90 -6.81 -7.66
C GLU A 59 7.59 -6.14 -7.18
N HIS A 60 6.83 -6.78 -6.28
CA HIS A 60 5.65 -6.15 -5.68
C HIS A 60 6.01 -4.85 -4.94
N ILE A 61 7.10 -4.88 -4.17
CA ILE A 61 7.60 -3.74 -3.40
C ILE A 61 8.03 -2.61 -4.34
N GLU A 62 8.78 -2.94 -5.39
CA GLU A 62 9.22 -1.99 -6.41
C GLU A 62 8.03 -1.30 -7.11
N ARG A 63 7.00 -2.08 -7.49
CA ARG A 63 5.78 -1.55 -8.09
C ARG A 63 5.05 -0.59 -7.15
N ALA A 64 4.93 -0.93 -5.87
CA ALA A 64 4.32 -0.06 -4.86
C ALA A 64 5.10 1.26 -4.69
N ILE A 65 6.44 1.18 -4.61
CA ILE A 65 7.33 2.35 -4.52
C ILE A 65 7.08 3.28 -5.71
N LYS A 66 7.10 2.74 -6.93
CA LYS A 66 6.96 3.53 -8.16
C LYS A 66 5.56 4.14 -8.31
N LYS A 67 4.51 3.35 -7.99
CA LYS A 67 3.11 3.74 -8.13
C LYS A 67 2.70 4.83 -7.14
N TYR A 68 3.04 4.65 -5.87
CA TYR A 68 2.55 5.51 -4.77
C TYR A 68 3.62 6.47 -4.23
N LYS A 69 4.80 6.52 -4.87
CA LYS A 69 5.93 7.39 -4.50
C LYS A 69 6.37 7.17 -3.04
N ILE A 70 6.46 5.90 -2.66
CA ILE A 70 6.85 5.47 -1.30
C ILE A 70 8.35 5.46 -1.17
N ASN A 71 8.84 5.87 0.00
CA ASN A 71 10.23 5.75 0.38
C ASN A 71 10.55 4.29 0.71
N ALA A 72 11.46 3.67 -0.06
CA ALA A 72 11.89 2.29 0.17
C ALA A 72 12.40 2.06 1.60
N ASN A 73 13.12 3.03 2.18
CA ASN A 73 13.64 2.93 3.54
C ASN A 73 12.52 2.81 4.58
N TRP A 74 11.34 3.37 4.32
CA TRP A 74 10.20 3.19 5.21
C TRP A 74 9.62 1.78 5.17
N ILE A 75 9.61 1.15 3.99
CA ILE A 75 9.17 -0.25 3.83
C ILE A 75 10.08 -1.19 4.62
N PHE A 76 11.38 -0.91 4.65
CA PHE A 76 12.34 -1.70 5.42
C PHE A 76 12.51 -1.26 6.88
N GLY A 77 11.75 -0.26 7.35
CA GLY A 77 11.78 0.20 8.73
C GLY A 77 13.01 1.02 9.12
N ILE A 78 13.74 1.55 8.14
CA ILE A 78 14.95 2.37 8.32
C ILE A 78 14.60 3.87 8.44
N SER A 79 13.44 4.28 7.92
CA SER A 79 13.00 5.68 7.89
C SER A 79 11.54 5.82 8.31
N ASP A 80 11.21 6.90 9.01
CA ASP A 80 9.83 7.24 9.36
C ASP A 80 9.08 7.98 8.24
N LYS A 81 9.81 8.51 7.25
CA LYS A 81 9.23 9.21 6.10
C LYS A 81 8.60 8.21 5.12
N ILE A 82 7.27 8.12 5.09
CA ILE A 82 6.51 7.21 4.22
C ILE A 82 6.68 7.56 2.73
N PHE A 83 6.53 8.84 2.38
CA PHE A 83 6.50 9.31 0.98
C PHE A 83 7.78 10.08 0.62
N LEU A 84 8.19 10.01 -0.65
CA LEU A 84 9.43 10.63 -1.16
C LEU A 84 9.40 12.18 -1.28
N SER A 85 8.34 12.86 -0.82
CA SER A 85 8.08 14.32 -0.84
C SER A 85 7.17 14.88 -1.97
N LYS A 86 6.84 16.19 -1.86
CA LYS A 86 5.53 16.90 -1.87
C LYS A 86 4.44 16.62 -2.92
N ASN A 87 4.60 15.74 -3.90
CA ASN A 87 3.56 15.52 -4.92
C ASN A 87 2.74 14.28 -4.60
N PHE A 88 1.89 14.39 -3.58
CA PHE A 88 0.78 13.44 -3.45
C PHE A 88 -0.15 13.62 -4.64
N PRO A 89 -0.55 12.53 -5.35
CA PRO A 89 -1.66 12.62 -6.27
C PRO A 89 -2.91 12.93 -5.45
N LYS A 90 -3.29 14.22 -5.37
CA LYS A 90 -4.62 14.60 -4.89
C LYS A 90 -5.61 13.96 -5.85
N ASN A 91 -6.53 13.19 -5.32
CA ASN A 91 -7.65 12.65 -6.09
C ASN A 91 -8.43 13.86 -6.65
N GLU A 92 -8.37 14.11 -7.96
CA GLU A 92 -9.02 15.24 -8.65
C GLU A 92 -10.54 15.32 -8.39
N ARG A 93 -11.15 14.23 -7.90
CA ARG A 93 -12.58 14.16 -7.55
C ARG A 93 -13.02 15.12 -6.45
N ILE A 94 -12.11 15.66 -5.62
CA ILE A 94 -12.48 16.61 -4.55
C ILE A 94 -12.46 18.07 -5.07
N SER A 95 -11.63 18.40 -6.06
CA SER A 95 -11.52 19.78 -6.58
C SER A 95 -12.78 20.24 -7.31
N ASN A 96 -13.51 19.33 -7.97
CA ASN A 96 -14.69 19.69 -8.76
C ASN A 96 -15.96 19.92 -7.92
N LYS A 97 -15.95 19.65 -6.60
CA LYS A 97 -17.13 19.87 -5.74
C LYS A 97 -17.16 21.24 -5.07
N SER A 98 -16.01 21.93 -5.00
CA SER A 98 -15.88 23.28 -4.48
C SER A 98 -16.26 24.37 -5.49
N GLU A 99 -16.16 24.10 -6.79
CA GLU A 99 -16.49 25.10 -7.84
C GLU A 99 -18.00 25.25 -8.09
N ILE A 100 -18.81 24.24 -7.76
CA ILE A 100 -20.26 24.24 -8.03
C ILE A 100 -21.05 25.05 -6.97
N LYS A 101 -20.40 25.57 -5.91
CA LYS A 101 -21.07 26.33 -4.84
C LYS A 101 -21.11 27.85 -5.04
N ASN A 102 -20.54 28.39 -6.11
CA ASN A 102 -20.47 29.84 -6.35
C ASN A 102 -21.27 30.31 -7.58
N ILE A 103 -22.31 29.58 -7.96
CA ILE A 103 -23.29 30.07 -8.94
C ILE A 103 -24.64 30.17 -8.25
N GLN A 104 -24.87 31.33 -7.61
CA GLN A 104 -26.18 31.90 -7.30
C GLN A 104 -26.16 33.37 -7.68
#